data_AF-A0A1I1TJB6-F1
#
_entry.id   AF-A0A1I1TJB6-F1
#
_cell.length_a   1.000
_cell.length_b   1.000
_cell.length_c   1.000
_cell.angle_alpha   90.00
_cell.angle_beta   90.00
_cell.angle_gamma   90.00
#
_symmetry.space_group_name_H-M   'P 1'
#
loop_
_entity.id
_entity.type
_entity.pdbx_description
1 polymer ?
#
loop_
_entity_poly.entity_id
_entity_poly.type
_entity_poly.pdbx_seq_one_letter_code
_entity_poly.pdbx_strand_id
1 'polypeptide(L)'
;MSFQTNILKPVETPRWIMSVRDLTDDRTPAKYEVTNADGSTSVVTLKDRKRQVVDAMLIGPVFCASTVRLGDAVFRLKEDNNLHAATKTTAEGRKFYTLSGQGVRRIDGGVV
;
A
#
# COMPACT_ATOMS: atom_id res chain seq x y z
N MET A 1 41.64 -6.01 -7.20
CA MET A 1 40.82 -6.19 -5.97
C MET A 1 39.51 -5.46 -6.20
N SER A 2 38.47 -6.20 -6.59
CA SER A 2 37.17 -5.63 -6.91
C SER A 2 36.32 -5.55 -5.65
N PHE A 3 35.99 -4.33 -5.22
CA PHE A 3 35.01 -4.12 -4.15
C PHE A 3 33.62 -4.34 -4.74
N GLN A 4 33.04 -5.50 -4.47
CA GLN A 4 31.66 -5.79 -4.82
C GLN A 4 30.77 -5.00 -3.85
N THR A 5 30.26 -3.86 -4.30
CA THR A 5 29.27 -3.06 -3.58
C THR A 5 28.03 -3.94 -3.44
N ASN A 6 27.85 -4.54 -2.26
CA ASN A 6 26.58 -5.15 -1.88
C ASN A 6 25.55 -4.02 -1.84
N ILE A 7 24.83 -3.85 -2.93
CA ILE A 7 23.64 -3.01 -2.99
C ILE A 7 22.64 -3.73 -2.08
N LEU A 8 22.60 -3.36 -0.81
CA LEU A 8 21.53 -3.75 0.11
C LEU A 8 20.24 -3.22 -0.53
N LYS A 9 19.56 -4.05 -1.33
CA LYS A 9 18.14 -3.85 -1.60
C LYS A 9 17.51 -3.62 -0.24
N PRO A 10 16.75 -2.54 -0.02
CA PRO A 10 15.98 -2.41 1.20
C PRO A 10 15.22 -3.72 1.32
N VAL A 11 15.47 -4.48 2.38
CA VAL A 11 14.60 -5.59 2.70
C VAL A 11 13.24 -4.92 2.84
N GLU A 12 12.34 -5.16 1.89
CA GLU A 12 10.92 -4.87 1.99
C GLU A 12 10.37 -5.76 3.10
N THR A 13 10.84 -5.56 4.34
CA THR A 13 10.34 -6.28 5.51
C THR A 13 8.91 -5.83 5.63
N PRO A 14 7.93 -6.71 5.36
CA PRO A 14 6.57 -6.25 5.28
C PRO A 14 6.14 -5.77 6.67
N ARG A 15 5.51 -4.59 6.71
CA ARG A 15 5.12 -3.97 7.98
C ARG A 15 3.93 -4.71 8.56
N TRP A 16 4.01 -5.07 9.83
CA TRP A 16 2.90 -5.68 10.55
C TRP A 16 1.90 -4.63 11.01
N ILE A 17 0.64 -4.80 10.62
CA ILE A 17 -0.51 -4.04 11.13
C ILE A 17 -1.25 -4.94 12.12
N MET A 18 -0.85 -4.79 13.37
CA MET A 18 -1.45 -5.42 14.54
C MET A 18 -2.64 -4.62 15.05
N SER A 19 -2.72 -3.32 14.79
CA SER A 19 -3.78 -2.41 15.25
C SER A 19 -3.98 -1.22 14.31
N VAL A 20 -5.07 -0.47 14.50
CA VAL A 20 -5.30 0.80 13.76
C VAL A 20 -4.17 1.80 14.00
N ARG A 21 -3.56 1.77 15.19
CA ARG A 21 -2.47 2.67 15.61
C ARG A 21 -1.16 2.43 14.87
N ASP A 22 -1.04 1.31 14.17
CA ASP A 22 0.15 1.00 13.38
C ASP A 22 0.12 1.68 12.00
N LEU A 23 -1.01 2.30 11.62
CA LEU A 23 -1.09 3.18 10.46
C LEU A 23 -0.81 4.64 10.86
N THR A 24 -0.50 5.47 9.86
CA THR A 24 -0.41 6.93 10.05
C THR A 24 -1.68 7.46 10.73
N ASP A 25 -1.52 8.35 11.70
CA ASP A 25 -2.63 8.96 12.44
C ASP A 25 -3.36 10.02 11.59
N ASP A 26 -2.67 10.57 10.60
CA ASP A 26 -3.20 11.55 9.68
C ASP A 26 -4.29 10.95 8.78
N ARG A 27 -5.47 11.56 8.85
CA ARG A 27 -6.68 11.17 8.10
C ARG A 27 -7.08 12.20 7.06
N THR A 28 -6.31 13.29 6.93
CA THR A 28 -6.60 14.36 5.98
C THR A 28 -6.66 13.80 4.55
N PRO A 29 -7.54 14.31 3.69
CA PRO A 29 -7.61 13.87 2.31
C PRO A 29 -6.26 14.07 1.58
N ALA A 30 -5.87 13.10 0.76
CA ALA A 30 -4.70 13.18 -0.10
C ALA A 30 -5.01 12.64 -1.50
N LYS A 31 -4.37 13.22 -2.51
CA LYS A 31 -4.48 12.79 -3.91
C LYS A 31 -3.39 11.81 -4.29
N TYR A 32 -3.81 10.79 -5.01
CA TYR A 32 -2.97 9.75 -5.57
C TYR A 32 -3.22 9.69 -7.07
N GLU A 33 -2.14 9.59 -7.82
CA GLU A 33 -2.19 9.17 -9.21
C GLU A 33 -2.07 7.66 -9.25
N VAL A 34 -2.97 7.01 -9.99
CA VAL A 34 -3.05 5.57 -10.17
C VAL A 34 -2.88 5.29 -11.66
N THR A 35 -1.81 4.59 -12.02
CA THR A 35 -1.63 4.03 -13.35
C THR A 35 -2.42 2.73 -13.44
N ASN A 36 -3.44 2.70 -14.28
CA ASN A 36 -4.25 1.52 -14.52
C ASN A 36 -3.53 0.52 -15.44
N ALA A 37 -4.06 -0.71 -15.50
CA ALA A 37 -3.48 -1.78 -16.31
C ALA A 37 -3.51 -1.49 -17.83
N ASP A 38 -4.41 -0.60 -18.28
CA ASP A 38 -4.49 -0.11 -19.66
C ASP A 38 -3.48 1.02 -19.97
N GLY A 39 -2.67 1.42 -18.99
CA GLY A 39 -1.71 2.53 -19.09
C GLY A 39 -2.32 3.91 -18.88
N SER A 40 -3.64 4.01 -18.69
CA SER A 40 -4.28 5.29 -18.33
C SER A 40 -3.89 5.70 -16.91
N THR A 41 -3.84 7.01 -16.66
CA THR A 41 -3.64 7.56 -15.31
C THR A 41 -4.93 8.19 -14.83
N SER A 42 -5.32 7.85 -13.60
CA SER A 42 -6.46 8.48 -12.92
C SER A 42 -6.00 9.11 -11.61
N VAL A 43 -6.64 10.21 -11.22
CA VAL A 43 -6.40 10.86 -9.93
C VAL A 43 -7.52 10.51 -8.98
N VAL A 44 -7.18 9.92 -7.83
CA VAL A 44 -8.12 9.58 -6.77
C VAL A 44 -7.80 10.36 -5.51
N THR A 45 -8.84 10.88 -4.86
CA THR A 45 -8.71 11.50 -3.54
C THR A 45 -9.13 10.48 -2.48
N LEU A 46 -8.21 10.10 -1.61
CA LEU A 46 -8.45 9.19 -0.50
C LEU A 46 -8.41 9.95 0.82
N LYS A 47 -9.22 9.52 1.78
CA LYS A 47 -9.27 10.06 3.13
C LYS A 47 -9.41 8.92 4.14
N ASP A 48 -9.30 9.27 5.43
CA ASP A 48 -9.55 8.34 6.53
C ASP A 48 -8.75 7.03 6.38
N ARG A 49 -9.39 5.89 6.64
CA ARG A 49 -8.75 4.57 6.62
C ARG A 49 -8.21 4.20 5.24
N LYS A 50 -8.87 4.61 4.15
CA LYS A 50 -8.44 4.30 2.79
C LYS A 50 -7.07 4.91 2.49
N ARG A 51 -6.90 6.18 2.86
CA ARG A 51 -5.63 6.88 2.73
C ARG A 51 -4.53 6.20 3.54
N GLN A 52 -4.78 5.99 4.83
CA GLN A 52 -3.83 5.37 5.76
C GLN A 52 -3.30 4.02 5.25
N VAL A 53 -4.19 3.22 4.65
CA VAL A 53 -3.88 1.89 4.12
C VAL A 53 -3.06 1.98 2.82
N VAL A 54 -3.37 2.93 1.94
CA VAL A 54 -2.57 3.18 0.72
C VAL A 54 -1.19 3.71 1.07
N ASP A 55 -1.08 4.68 1.99
CA ASP A 55 0.22 5.20 2.45
C ASP A 55 1.09 4.07 3.02
N ALA A 56 0.52 3.19 3.85
CA ALA A 56 1.24 2.04 4.36
C ALA A 56 1.72 1.08 3.25
N MET A 57 0.88 0.84 2.23
CA MET A 57 1.24 -0.01 1.10
C MET A 57 2.21 0.65 0.10
N LEU A 58 2.28 1.98 0.06
CA LEU A 58 3.28 2.73 -0.73
C LEU A 58 4.67 2.60 -0.12
N ILE A 59 4.78 2.52 1.21
CA ILE A 59 6.05 2.29 1.92
C ILE A 59 6.55 0.86 1.66
N GLY A 60 5.64 -0.12 1.60
CA GLY A 60 5.98 -1.49 1.28
C GLY A 60 4.84 -2.48 1.54
N PRO A 61 5.08 -3.79 1.36
CA PRO A 61 4.08 -4.81 1.61
C PRO A 61 3.58 -4.81 3.06
N VAL A 62 2.29 -5.05 3.27
CA VAL A 62 1.66 -4.94 4.60
C VAL A 62 1.13 -6.28 5.07
N PHE A 63 1.67 -6.80 6.18
CA PHE A 63 1.06 -7.91 6.91
C PHE A 63 -0.09 -7.41 7.77
N CYS A 64 -1.11 -8.25 7.95
CA CYS A 64 -2.16 -7.98 8.90
C CYS A 64 -2.34 -9.17 9.84
N ALA A 65 -2.59 -8.89 11.11
CA ALA A 65 -2.93 -9.94 12.09
C ALA A 65 -4.22 -10.70 11.70
N SER A 66 -5.09 -10.06 10.92
CA SER A 66 -6.28 -10.67 10.32
C SER A 66 -6.66 -9.91 9.06
N THR A 67 -7.02 -10.63 8.01
CA THR A 67 -7.49 -10.05 6.73
C THR A 67 -8.72 -9.17 6.91
N VAL A 68 -9.50 -9.36 7.98
CA VAL A 68 -10.67 -8.52 8.29
C VAL A 68 -10.26 -7.08 8.64
N ARG A 69 -9.07 -6.86 9.24
CA ARG A 69 -8.63 -5.51 9.69
C ARG A 69 -8.37 -4.55 8.55
N LEU A 70 -7.92 -5.06 7.41
CA LEU A 70 -7.65 -4.27 6.21
C LEU A 70 -8.63 -4.57 5.08
N GLY A 71 -9.35 -5.70 5.16
CA GLY A 71 -10.23 -6.20 4.11
C GLY A 71 -11.33 -5.22 3.73
N ASP A 72 -12.00 -4.58 4.70
CA ASP A 72 -13.03 -3.57 4.39
C ASP A 72 -12.45 -2.36 3.66
N ALA A 73 -11.31 -1.83 4.12
CA ALA A 73 -10.64 -0.72 3.46
C ALA A 73 -10.16 -1.09 2.05
N VAL A 74 -9.59 -2.28 1.88
CA VAL A 74 -9.14 -2.82 0.58
C VAL A 74 -10.33 -3.03 -0.36
N PHE A 75 -11.44 -3.56 0.14
CA PHE A 75 -12.66 -3.73 -0.63
C PHE A 75 -13.22 -2.38 -1.09
N ARG A 76 -13.29 -1.40 -0.19
CA ARG A 76 -13.74 -0.03 -0.50
C ARG A 76 -12.80 0.71 -1.45
N LEU A 77 -11.50 0.47 -1.39
CA LEU A 77 -10.55 1.02 -2.37
C LEU A 77 -10.84 0.53 -3.78
N LYS A 78 -11.20 -0.74 -3.93
CA LYS A 78 -11.62 -1.30 -5.21
C LYS A 78 -12.94 -0.72 -5.67
N GLU A 79 -13.99 -0.82 -4.85
CA GLU A 79 -15.36 -0.45 -5.23
C GLU A 79 -15.54 1.06 -5.43
N ASP A 80 -14.98 1.88 -4.53
CA ASP A 80 -15.22 3.33 -4.56
C ASP A 80 -14.18 4.08 -5.40
N ASN A 81 -12.99 3.51 -5.59
CA ASN A 81 -11.82 4.24 -6.12
C ASN A 81 -11.10 3.52 -7.26
N ASN A 82 -11.56 2.34 -7.71
CA ASN A 82 -10.91 1.51 -8.73
C ASN A 82 -9.41 1.25 -8.43
N LEU A 83 -9.05 1.25 -7.14
CA LEU A 83 -7.70 1.02 -6.68
C LEU A 83 -7.60 -0.40 -6.15
N HIS A 84 -6.83 -1.22 -6.86
CA HIS A 84 -6.75 -2.64 -6.59
C HIS A 84 -5.55 -2.95 -5.69
N ALA A 85 -5.82 -3.72 -4.63
CA ALA A 85 -4.77 -4.35 -3.83
C ALA A 85 -4.79 -5.86 -4.06
N ALA A 86 -3.61 -6.44 -4.28
CA ALA A 86 -3.42 -7.88 -4.33
C ALA A 86 -3.23 -8.43 -2.93
N THR A 87 -3.86 -9.57 -2.67
CA THR A 87 -3.52 -10.41 -1.52
C THR A 87 -2.53 -11.46 -2.00
N LYS A 88 -1.37 -11.53 -1.35
CA LYS A 88 -0.35 -12.53 -1.62
C LYS A 88 -0.12 -13.37 -0.36
N THR A 89 0.39 -14.58 -0.55
CA THR A 89 0.71 -15.52 0.53
C THR A 89 2.20 -15.84 0.49
N THR A 90 2.88 -15.78 1.63
CA THR A 90 4.28 -16.20 1.75
C THR A 90 4.41 -17.72 1.71
N ALA A 91 5.62 -18.25 1.53
CA ALA A 91 5.89 -19.69 1.63
C ALA A 91 5.48 -20.29 2.99
N GLU A 92 5.48 -19.46 4.05
CA GLU A 92 5.06 -19.83 5.41
C GLU A 92 3.52 -19.76 5.61
N GLY A 93 2.74 -19.48 4.55
CA GLY A 93 1.28 -19.39 4.62
C GLY A 93 0.74 -18.05 5.12
N ARG A 94 1.58 -17.03 5.32
CA ARG A 94 1.15 -15.71 5.82
C ARG A 94 0.62 -14.84 4.70
N LYS A 95 -0.54 -14.20 4.90
CA LYS A 95 -1.16 -13.30 3.91
C LYS A 95 -0.72 -11.85 4.11
N PHE A 96 -0.41 -11.16 3.01
CA PHE A 96 -0.06 -9.75 3.00
C PHE A 96 -0.71 -9.03 1.82
N TYR A 97 -0.88 -7.72 1.96
CA TYR A 97 -1.43 -6.84 0.93
C TYR A 97 -0.33 -6.05 0.23
N THR A 98 -0.45 -5.92 -1.07
CA THR A 98 0.37 -5.06 -1.93
C THR A 98 -0.52 -4.33 -2.92
N LEU A 99 -0.16 -3.13 -3.35
CA LEU A 99 -0.80 -2.49 -4.48
C LEU A 99 -0.60 -3.37 -5.73
N SER A 100 -1.68 -3.68 -6.45
CA SER A 100 -1.63 -4.67 -7.53
C SER A 100 -1.43 -4.01 -8.88
N GLY A 101 -0.24 -4.16 -9.48
CA GLY A 101 0.00 -3.86 -10.91
C GLY A 101 -0.23 -2.40 -11.35
N GLN A 102 -0.69 -1.54 -10.44
CA GLN A 102 -0.97 -0.14 -10.66
C GLN A 102 0.17 0.67 -10.03
N GLY A 103 0.78 1.54 -10.82
CA GLY A 103 1.71 2.54 -10.28
C GLY A 103 0.89 3.54 -9.47
N VAL A 104 0.94 3.44 -8.14
CA VAL A 104 0.29 4.42 -7.27
C VAL A 104 1.36 5.35 -6.74
N ARG A 105 1.15 6.65 -6.87
CA ARG A 105 2.00 7.65 -6.24
C ARG A 105 1.17 8.78 -5.66
N ARG A 106 1.60 9.29 -4.51
CA ARG A 106 1.02 10.49 -3.92
C ARG A 106 1.46 11.71 -4.75
N ILE A 107 0.50 12.57 -5.10
CA ILE A 107 0.76 13.77 -5.93
C ILE A 107 0.49 15.09 -5.18
N ASP A 108 -0.21 15.04 -4.06
CA ASP A 108 -0.20 16.16 -3.12
C ASP A 108 1.12 16.12 -2.35
N GLY A 109 1.86 17.24 -2.34
CA GLY A 109 3.23 17.37 -1.81
C GLY A 109 3.44 17.10 -0.32
N GLY A 110 2.62 16.28 0.33
CA GLY A 110 2.86 15.71 1.65
C GLY A 110 3.77 14.49 1.56
N VAL A 111 4.81 14.46 2.38
CA VAL A 111 5.72 13.32 2.55
C VAL A 111 4.91 12.08 2.97
N VAL A 112 5.17 10.94 2.32
CA VAL A 112 4.61 9.62 2.66
C VAL A 112 5.41 9.02 3.81
#